data_AF-A0A2N1QCL0-F1
#
_entry.id   AF-A0A2N1QCL0-F1
#
_cell.length_a   1.000
_cell.length_b   1.000
_cell.length_c   1.000
_cell.angle_alpha   90.00
_cell.angle_beta   90.00
_cell.angle_gamma   90.00
#
_symmetry.space_group_name_H-M   'P 1'
#
loop_
_entity.id
_entity.type
_entity.pdbx_description
1 polymer ?
#
loop_
_entity_poly.entity_id
_entity_poly.type
_entity_poly.pdbx_seq_one_letter_code
_entity_poly.pdbx_strand_id
1 'polypeptide(L)'
;MRKLKIKSILKVTLIIIFSAIIFSFGVAVSENQRMDKEIQEFVNRAVFEYEEEFEYSPGVFQTRRYYKVSRETSYELEDTRSVFYTSSRKFLGQKGDMYATRLSPFPNAGIIDTFITYYFGGHVALNNGENRYIEAVGFPDEDESIFDIIFHRGNEPHDYSVTVSTSYNYWLNPRFRDPSHPDAAKYGEMYRTKYVGLRVKHVTEEQIDNAIAYGMEKVDKNLYNFLIFMDMKYKYGCTDLVSRAYQAALVEPERQRNYSRSLNDDGFITSVHDIILSKETYIVSYVEIIDEVVHIYYLEDV
;
A
#
# COMPACT_ATOMS: atom_id res chain seq x y z
N MET A 1 -36.07 -35.18 19.36
CA MET A 1 -34.59 -35.25 19.38
C MET A 1 -33.87 -34.41 18.32
N ARG A 2 -34.36 -34.27 17.07
CA ARG A 2 -33.64 -33.55 15.98
C ARG A 2 -33.49 -32.02 16.20
N LYS A 3 -34.49 -31.35 16.81
CA LYS A 3 -34.46 -29.90 17.09
C LYS A 3 -33.42 -29.47 18.15
N LEU A 4 -33.10 -30.33 19.12
CA LEU A 4 -32.11 -30.03 20.17
C LEU A 4 -30.68 -30.01 19.59
N LYS A 5 -30.36 -30.95 18.67
CA LYS A 5 -29.06 -30.98 17.99
C LYS A 5 -28.82 -29.76 17.09
N ILE A 6 -29.85 -29.26 16.40
CA ILE A 6 -29.75 -28.06 15.55
C ILE A 6 -29.47 -26.79 16.38
N LYS A 7 -30.15 -26.62 17.53
CA LYS A 7 -29.90 -25.50 18.44
C LYS A 7 -28.49 -25.53 19.02
N SER A 8 -27.98 -26.72 19.37
CA SER A 8 -26.61 -26.88 19.85
C SER A 8 -25.58 -26.57 18.76
N ILE A 9 -25.78 -27.04 17.52
CA ILE A 9 -24.91 -26.73 16.39
C ILE A 9 -24.88 -25.23 16.14
N LEU A 10 -26.05 -24.58 16.03
CA LEU A 10 -26.13 -23.14 15.82
C LEU A 10 -25.41 -22.35 16.93
N LYS A 11 -25.60 -22.74 18.19
CA LYS A 11 -24.91 -22.12 19.33
C LYS A 11 -23.39 -22.26 19.21
N VAL A 12 -22.89 -23.44 18.87
CA VAL A 12 -21.45 -23.68 18.68
C VAL A 12 -20.92 -22.85 17.51
N THR A 13 -21.62 -22.82 16.37
CA THR A 13 -21.24 -22.00 15.23
C THR A 13 -21.16 -20.51 15.58
N LEU A 14 -22.15 -19.99 16.32
CA LEU A 14 -22.14 -18.59 16.78
C LEU A 14 -20.98 -18.30 17.73
N ILE A 15 -20.66 -19.23 18.63
CA ILE A 15 -19.49 -19.10 19.52
C ILE A 15 -18.20 -19.04 18.69
N ILE A 16 -18.03 -19.93 17.70
CA ILE A 16 -16.86 -19.94 16.83
C ILE A 16 -16.73 -18.63 16.04
N ILE A 17 -17.83 -18.14 15.45
CA ILE A 17 -17.84 -16.87 14.72
C ILE A 17 -17.46 -15.72 15.65
N PHE A 18 -18.05 -15.66 16.84
CA PHE A 18 -17.75 -14.60 17.79
C PHE A 18 -16.31 -14.65 18.31
N SER A 19 -15.78 -15.84 18.58
CA SER A 19 -14.37 -16.04 18.92
C SER A 19 -13.44 -15.61 17.79
N ALA A 20 -13.78 -15.93 16.53
CA ALA A 20 -13.00 -15.50 15.36
C ALA A 20 -13.01 -13.97 15.20
N ILE A 21 -14.16 -13.32 15.42
CA ILE A 21 -14.27 -11.85 15.39
C ILE A 21 -13.41 -11.21 16.49
N ILE A 22 -13.49 -11.70 17.73
CA ILE A 22 -12.66 -11.19 18.84
C ILE A 22 -11.18 -11.39 18.55
N PHE A 23 -10.80 -12.58 18.08
CA PHE A 23 -9.41 -12.89 17.74
C PHE A 23 -8.89 -11.96 16.63
N SER A 24 -9.64 -11.83 15.54
CA SER A 24 -9.30 -10.94 14.42
C SER A 24 -9.20 -9.47 14.85
N PHE A 25 -10.12 -9.01 15.71
CA PHE A 25 -10.02 -7.67 16.29
C PHE A 25 -8.76 -7.49 17.13
N GLY A 26 -8.41 -8.48 17.97
CA GLY A 26 -7.18 -8.46 18.75
C GLY A 26 -5.89 -8.42 17.90
N VAL A 27 -5.86 -9.16 16.79
CA VAL A 27 -4.77 -9.12 15.81
C VAL A 27 -4.66 -7.72 15.20
N ALA A 28 -5.76 -7.17 14.69
CA ALA A 28 -5.77 -5.83 14.11
C ALA A 28 -5.36 -4.74 15.12
N VAL A 29 -5.79 -4.82 16.39
CA VAL A 29 -5.31 -3.93 17.47
C VAL A 29 -3.79 -4.02 17.60
N SER A 30 -3.24 -5.24 17.66
CA SER A 30 -1.81 -5.45 17.82
C SER A 30 -1.01 -4.91 16.63
N GLU A 31 -1.48 -5.12 15.40
CA GLU A 31 -0.84 -4.62 14.19
C GLU A 31 -0.84 -3.10 14.13
N ASN A 32 -1.96 -2.46 14.43
CA ASN A 32 -2.03 -0.99 14.49
C ASN A 32 -1.05 -0.42 15.52
N GLN A 33 -0.99 -0.99 16.72
CA GLN A 33 -0.02 -0.56 17.74
C GLN A 33 1.43 -0.76 17.31
N ARG A 34 1.74 -1.88 16.64
CA ARG A 34 3.09 -2.15 16.14
C ARG A 34 3.47 -1.15 15.04
N MET A 35 2.57 -0.86 14.09
CA MET A 35 2.87 0.13 13.05
C MET A 35 3.04 1.52 13.60
N ASP A 36 2.19 1.94 14.54
CA ASP A 36 2.31 3.24 15.19
C ASP A 36 3.66 3.35 15.91
N LYS A 37 4.11 2.26 16.54
CA LYS A 37 5.43 2.16 17.16
C LYS A 37 6.56 2.29 16.11
N GLU A 38 6.55 1.51 15.03
CA GLU A 38 7.58 1.54 13.98
C GLU A 38 7.68 2.94 13.32
N ILE A 39 6.54 3.56 13.01
CA ILE A 39 6.49 4.93 12.46
C ILE A 39 7.02 5.93 13.49
N GLN A 40 6.62 5.81 14.76
CA GLN A 40 7.08 6.71 15.81
C GLN A 40 8.58 6.56 16.06
N GLU A 41 9.12 5.34 16.03
CA GLU A 41 10.57 5.09 16.13
C GLU A 41 11.32 5.73 14.95
N PHE A 42 10.79 5.63 13.73
CA PHE A 42 11.35 6.30 12.56
C PHE A 42 11.31 7.84 12.69
N VAL A 43 10.17 8.41 13.08
CA VAL A 43 9.98 9.86 13.24
C VAL A 43 10.78 10.42 14.43
N ASN A 44 10.95 9.67 15.51
CA ASN A 44 11.72 10.10 16.68
C ASN A 44 13.22 10.29 16.40
N ARG A 45 13.75 9.58 15.39
CA ARG A 45 15.12 9.78 14.90
C ARG A 45 15.27 11.05 14.05
N ALA A 46 14.17 11.69 13.68
CA ALA A 46 14.19 12.74 12.68
C ALA A 46 14.69 14.08 13.23
N VAL A 47 15.54 14.75 12.46
CA VAL A 47 16.04 16.10 12.72
C VAL A 47 15.52 17.01 11.62
N PHE A 48 14.89 18.13 12.02
CA PHE A 48 14.45 19.15 11.08
C PHE A 48 15.63 19.65 10.24
N GLU A 49 15.45 19.63 8.92
CA GLU A 49 16.46 20.09 7.97
C GLU A 49 16.16 21.54 7.54
N TYR A 50 15.02 21.74 6.87
CA TYR A 50 14.53 23.06 6.44
C TYR A 50 13.04 23.03 6.07
N GLU A 51 12.48 24.23 5.91
CA GLU A 51 11.14 24.47 5.36
C GLU A 51 11.28 25.28 4.06
N GLU A 52 10.48 24.96 3.06
CA GLU A 52 10.42 25.71 1.80
C GLU A 52 8.99 25.87 1.31
N GLU A 53 8.75 26.94 0.55
CA GLU A 53 7.57 27.05 -0.31
C GLU A 53 7.93 26.50 -1.69
N PHE A 54 7.40 25.32 -2.02
CA PHE A 54 7.73 24.57 -3.22
C PHE A 54 6.73 24.84 -4.34
N GLU A 55 7.17 25.39 -5.46
CA GLU A 55 6.33 25.53 -6.66
C GLU A 55 6.23 24.18 -7.40
N TYR A 56 5.14 23.44 -7.15
CA TYR A 56 4.94 22.11 -7.74
C TYR A 56 4.69 22.18 -9.24
N SER A 57 3.91 23.16 -9.67
CA SER A 57 3.66 23.54 -11.06
C SER A 57 3.38 25.04 -11.12
N PRO A 58 3.41 25.70 -12.30
CA PRO A 58 3.29 27.15 -12.39
C PRO A 58 2.09 27.71 -11.62
N GLY A 59 2.35 28.52 -10.60
CA GLY A 59 1.31 29.11 -9.73
C GLY A 59 0.67 28.14 -8.72
N VAL A 60 1.28 26.98 -8.46
CA VAL A 60 0.81 25.98 -7.50
C VAL A 60 1.89 25.74 -6.47
N PHE A 61 1.69 26.31 -5.28
CA PHE A 61 2.66 26.26 -4.20
C PHE A 61 2.24 25.27 -3.11
N GLN A 62 3.24 24.69 -2.45
CA GLN A 62 3.07 23.77 -1.34
C GLN A 62 4.16 24.07 -0.30
N THR A 63 3.77 24.31 0.95
CA THR A 63 4.74 24.42 2.05
C THR A 63 5.22 23.02 2.42
N ARG A 64 6.53 22.80 2.35
CA ARG A 64 7.17 21.51 2.67
C ARG A 64 8.17 21.68 3.79
N ARG A 65 8.10 20.78 4.78
CA ARG A 65 9.09 20.63 5.85
C ARG A 65 9.82 19.32 5.68
N TYR A 66 11.14 19.38 5.63
CA TYR A 66 12.00 18.22 5.46
C TYR A 66 12.66 17.86 6.78
N TYR A 67 12.63 16.57 7.12
CA TYR A 67 13.24 16.01 8.31
C TYR A 67 14.14 14.85 7.90
N LYS A 68 15.43 14.96 8.20
CA LYS A 68 16.40 13.89 7.98
C LYS A 68 16.30 12.85 9.08
N VAL A 69 16.25 11.59 8.70
CA VAL A 69 16.28 10.44 9.60
C VAL A 69 17.61 9.74 9.43
N SER A 70 18.36 9.58 10.52
CA SER A 70 19.66 8.91 10.51
C SER A 70 19.53 7.42 10.20
N ARG A 71 20.48 6.89 9.44
CA ARG A 71 20.61 5.44 9.19
C ARG A 71 21.30 4.78 10.38
N GLU A 72 20.70 3.73 10.95
CA GLU A 72 21.21 3.08 12.17
C GLU A 72 21.39 1.56 12.02
N THR A 73 20.63 0.93 11.13
CA THR A 73 20.68 -0.53 10.95
C THR A 73 21.58 -0.92 9.78
N SER A 74 22.03 -2.18 9.73
CA SER A 74 22.91 -2.63 8.64
C SER A 74 22.27 -2.48 7.27
N TYR A 75 20.99 -2.83 7.12
CA TYR A 75 20.27 -2.69 5.85
C TYR A 75 20.01 -1.22 5.47
N GLU A 76 19.82 -0.32 6.45
CA GLU A 76 19.76 1.12 6.17
C GLU A 76 21.12 1.65 5.72
N LEU A 77 22.21 1.23 6.36
CA LEU A 77 23.58 1.69 6.04
C LEU A 77 24.08 1.15 4.70
N GLU A 78 23.68 -0.07 4.32
CA GLU A 78 24.00 -0.69 3.03
C GLU A 78 23.22 -0.05 1.85
N ASP A 79 22.03 0.49 2.10
CA ASP A 79 21.18 1.09 1.08
C ASP A 79 21.52 2.55 0.81
N THR A 80 22.39 2.80 -0.18
CA THR A 80 22.81 4.16 -0.56
C THR A 80 21.82 4.90 -1.47
N ARG A 81 20.68 4.29 -1.84
CA ARG A 81 19.72 4.90 -2.76
C ARG A 81 19.03 6.10 -2.11
N SER A 82 18.91 7.20 -2.84
CA SER A 82 18.16 8.38 -2.38
C SER A 82 16.68 8.06 -2.22
N VAL A 83 16.00 8.71 -1.28
CA VAL A 83 14.54 8.61 -1.11
C VAL A 83 13.79 9.36 -2.21
N PHE A 84 14.39 10.40 -2.79
CA PHE A 84 13.74 11.24 -3.79
C PHE A 84 14.06 10.75 -5.19
N TYR A 85 13.12 10.90 -6.13
CA TYR A 85 13.32 10.51 -7.53
C TYR A 85 14.45 11.30 -8.20
N THR A 86 14.57 12.60 -7.88
CA THR A 86 15.63 13.50 -8.35
C THR A 86 16.08 14.44 -7.25
N SER A 87 17.21 15.12 -7.47
CA SER A 87 17.74 16.16 -6.57
C SER A 87 16.80 17.35 -6.35
N SER A 88 15.82 17.57 -7.24
CA SER A 88 14.78 18.60 -7.04
C SER A 88 13.82 18.28 -5.89
N ARG A 89 13.82 17.03 -5.38
CA ARG A 89 12.93 16.54 -4.33
C ARG A 89 11.42 16.71 -4.64
N LYS A 90 11.08 16.98 -5.90
CA LYS A 90 9.68 17.12 -6.35
C LYS A 90 8.85 15.86 -6.09
N PHE A 91 9.46 14.71 -6.35
CA PHE A 91 8.84 13.40 -6.36
C PHE A 91 9.60 12.44 -5.44
N LEU A 92 8.86 11.52 -4.83
CA LEU A 92 9.40 10.50 -3.94
C LEU A 92 9.56 9.17 -4.65
N GLY A 93 10.52 8.38 -4.20
CA GLY A 93 10.69 6.98 -4.59
C GLY A 93 11.68 6.77 -5.72
N GLN A 94 12.42 5.68 -5.58
CA GLN A 94 13.28 5.06 -6.56
C GLN A 94 12.66 3.74 -7.05
N LYS A 95 13.27 3.13 -8.07
CA LYS A 95 12.86 1.81 -8.56
C LYS A 95 12.79 0.79 -7.43
N GLY A 96 11.66 0.08 -7.33
CA GLY A 96 11.40 -0.91 -6.29
C GLY A 96 10.89 -0.32 -4.96
N ASP A 97 10.82 1.01 -4.82
CA ASP A 97 10.23 1.58 -3.62
C ASP A 97 8.72 1.34 -3.62
N MET A 98 8.18 0.99 -2.45
CA MET A 98 6.75 0.80 -2.26
C MET A 98 6.19 1.97 -1.49
N TYR A 99 5.07 2.53 -1.94
CA TYR A 99 4.38 3.60 -1.21
C TYR A 99 3.04 3.09 -0.75
N ALA A 100 2.82 3.13 0.57
CA ALA A 100 1.67 2.52 1.21
C ALA A 100 0.94 3.54 2.10
N THR A 101 -0.39 3.46 2.12
CA THR A 101 -1.23 4.25 3.02
C THR A 101 -2.21 3.34 3.74
N ARG A 102 -2.38 3.58 5.04
CA ARG A 102 -3.38 2.91 5.87
C ARG A 102 -4.78 3.51 5.69
N LEU A 103 -4.90 4.64 4.99
CA LEU A 103 -6.14 5.39 4.90
C LEU A 103 -7.04 4.84 3.79
N SER A 104 -8.23 4.39 4.16
CA SER A 104 -9.24 3.84 3.23
C SER A 104 -9.44 4.72 1.99
N PRO A 105 -9.71 4.13 0.83
CA PRO A 105 -10.06 4.91 -0.35
C PRO A 105 -11.52 5.35 -0.39
N PHE A 106 -12.32 5.03 0.63
CA PHE A 106 -13.73 5.39 0.72
C PHE A 106 -14.01 6.27 1.94
N PRO A 107 -13.44 7.50 2.03
CA PRO A 107 -13.50 8.31 3.25
C PRO A 107 -14.92 8.72 3.65
N ASN A 108 -15.86 8.73 2.71
CA ASN A 108 -17.25 9.09 2.91
C ASN A 108 -18.16 7.90 3.25
N ALA A 109 -17.62 6.68 3.32
CA ALA A 109 -18.39 5.45 3.55
C ALA A 109 -18.57 5.09 5.03
N GLY A 110 -18.49 6.08 5.94
CA GLY A 110 -18.81 5.94 7.36
C GLY A 110 -18.08 4.77 8.04
N ILE A 111 -18.82 3.72 8.45
CA ILE A 111 -18.24 2.55 9.13
C ILE A 111 -17.27 1.77 8.21
N ILE A 112 -17.51 1.76 6.90
CA ILE A 112 -16.66 1.07 5.92
C ILE A 112 -15.27 1.72 5.86
N ASP A 113 -15.22 3.05 5.90
CA ASP A 113 -13.97 3.82 5.97
C ASP A 113 -13.11 3.40 7.18
N THR A 114 -13.71 3.43 8.37
CA THR A 114 -13.05 3.03 9.61
C THR A 114 -12.61 1.56 9.56
N PHE A 115 -13.49 0.67 9.09
CA PHE A 115 -13.20 -0.76 9.01
C PHE A 115 -12.01 -1.06 8.10
N ILE A 116 -12.00 -0.50 6.88
CA ILE A 116 -10.90 -0.69 5.92
C ILE A 116 -9.61 -0.09 6.48
N THR A 117 -9.66 1.14 6.97
CA THR A 117 -8.49 1.83 7.55
C THR A 117 -7.87 1.02 8.68
N TYR A 118 -8.71 0.40 9.52
CA TYR A 118 -8.25 -0.31 10.70
C TYR A 118 -7.72 -1.72 10.41
N TYR A 119 -8.39 -2.48 9.54
CA TYR A 119 -8.10 -3.91 9.32
C TYR A 119 -7.20 -4.21 8.13
N PHE A 120 -7.24 -3.40 7.07
CA PHE A 120 -6.55 -3.73 5.81
C PHE A 120 -5.59 -2.64 5.35
N GLY A 121 -5.90 -1.39 5.69
CA GLY A 121 -5.29 -0.23 5.08
C GLY A 121 -5.89 0.11 3.72
N GLY A 122 -5.35 1.15 3.09
CA GLY A 122 -5.97 1.77 1.91
C GLY A 122 -5.39 1.32 0.58
N HIS A 123 -4.09 1.52 0.40
CA HIS A 123 -3.44 1.30 -0.89
C HIS A 123 -1.94 1.09 -0.76
N VAL A 124 -1.36 0.36 -1.71
CA VAL A 124 0.08 0.29 -1.91
C VAL A 124 0.39 0.24 -3.40
N ALA A 125 1.49 0.88 -3.80
CA ALA A 125 1.93 0.91 -5.18
C ALA A 125 3.45 0.73 -5.29
N LEU A 126 3.91 0.15 -6.40
CA LEU A 126 5.32 -0.19 -6.64
C LEU A 126 5.94 0.77 -7.65
N ASN A 127 6.97 1.52 -7.28
CA ASN A 127 7.64 2.46 -8.16
C ASN A 127 8.49 1.73 -9.22
N ASN A 128 8.26 2.01 -10.50
CA ASN A 128 8.90 1.28 -11.60
C ASN A 128 10.29 1.83 -12.01
N GLY A 129 10.76 2.92 -11.39
CA GLY A 129 12.02 3.59 -11.72
C GLY A 129 11.90 4.70 -12.76
N GLU A 130 10.74 4.88 -13.37
CA GLU A 130 10.45 5.90 -14.40
C GLU A 130 9.51 7.00 -13.86
N ASN A 131 9.55 7.25 -12.55
CA ASN A 131 8.63 8.14 -11.84
C ASN A 131 7.15 7.77 -12.04
N ARG A 132 6.88 6.47 -12.17
CA ARG A 132 5.54 5.91 -12.27
C ARG A 132 5.36 4.79 -11.26
N TYR A 133 4.11 4.50 -10.95
CA TYR A 133 3.74 3.43 -10.06
C TYR A 133 2.98 2.35 -10.80
N ILE A 134 3.33 1.09 -10.54
CA ILE A 134 2.54 -0.07 -10.92
C ILE A 134 1.56 -0.34 -9.77
N GLU A 135 0.27 -0.40 -10.09
CA GLU A 135 -0.77 -0.54 -9.08
C GLU A 135 -1.99 -1.28 -9.62
N ALA A 136 -2.78 -1.82 -8.69
CA ALA A 136 -4.08 -2.41 -8.97
C ALA A 136 -5.13 -1.63 -8.20
N VAL A 137 -6.08 -1.01 -8.91
CA VAL A 137 -7.15 -0.20 -8.33
C VAL A 137 -8.52 -0.73 -8.76
N GLY A 138 -9.47 -0.77 -7.81
CA GLY A 138 -10.77 -1.40 -7.99
C GLY A 138 -11.91 -0.40 -8.18
N PHE A 139 -11.73 0.59 -9.06
CA PHE A 139 -12.74 1.61 -9.38
C PHE A 139 -13.23 1.42 -10.82
N PRO A 140 -14.26 0.58 -11.05
CA PRO A 140 -14.78 0.33 -12.38
C PRO A 140 -15.53 1.56 -12.91
N ASP A 141 -15.58 1.68 -14.23
CA ASP A 141 -16.34 2.74 -14.91
C ASP A 141 -17.84 2.55 -14.65
N GLU A 142 -18.64 3.62 -14.78
CA GLU A 142 -20.06 3.61 -14.37
C GLU A 142 -20.92 2.58 -15.12
N ASP A 143 -20.51 2.18 -16.32
CA ASP A 143 -21.17 1.20 -17.18
C ASP A 143 -20.66 -0.25 -16.99
N GLU A 144 -19.65 -0.46 -16.15
CA GLU A 144 -19.05 -1.76 -15.90
C GLU A 144 -19.72 -2.52 -14.74
N SER A 145 -19.94 -3.82 -14.95
CA SER A 145 -20.54 -4.72 -13.97
C SER A 145 -19.48 -5.39 -13.09
N ILE A 146 -19.49 -5.07 -11.79
CA ILE A 146 -18.62 -5.73 -10.79
C ILE A 146 -18.79 -7.26 -10.83
N PHE A 147 -20.00 -7.77 -11.07
CA PHE A 147 -20.23 -9.21 -11.15
C PHE A 147 -19.53 -9.84 -12.36
N ASP A 148 -19.58 -9.18 -13.52
CA ASP A 148 -18.93 -9.69 -14.73
C ASP A 148 -17.40 -9.68 -14.56
N ILE A 149 -16.84 -8.64 -13.92
CA ILE A 149 -15.43 -8.58 -13.54
C ILE A 149 -15.07 -9.70 -12.54
N ILE A 150 -15.92 -9.97 -11.55
CA ILE A 150 -15.73 -11.05 -10.57
C ILE A 150 -15.72 -12.43 -11.23
N PHE A 151 -16.57 -12.69 -12.23
CA PHE A 151 -16.64 -13.99 -12.88
C PHE A 151 -15.71 -14.13 -14.10
N HIS A 152 -15.12 -13.04 -14.59
CA HIS A 152 -14.09 -13.07 -15.60
C HIS A 152 -12.82 -13.80 -15.10
N ARG A 153 -12.04 -14.41 -15.98
CA ARG A 153 -10.83 -15.18 -15.58
C ARG A 153 -9.65 -14.31 -15.17
N GLY A 154 -9.71 -13.01 -15.47
CA GLY A 154 -8.73 -12.02 -15.03
C GLY A 154 -7.49 -11.90 -15.90
N ASN A 155 -7.19 -12.81 -16.83
CA ASN A 155 -6.03 -12.75 -17.75
C ASN A 155 -6.38 -12.99 -19.22
N GLU A 156 -7.67 -13.11 -19.55
CA GLU A 156 -8.16 -13.23 -20.93
C GLU A 156 -8.47 -11.83 -21.48
N PRO A 157 -8.55 -11.63 -22.82
CA PRO A 157 -8.89 -10.34 -23.39
C PRO A 157 -10.22 -9.81 -22.84
N HIS A 158 -10.22 -8.55 -22.39
CA HIS A 158 -11.38 -7.82 -21.90
C HIS A 158 -11.17 -6.32 -22.13
N ASP A 159 -12.19 -5.52 -21.89
CA ASP A 159 -12.20 -4.06 -22.03
C ASP A 159 -12.46 -3.31 -20.69
N TYR A 160 -12.58 -4.04 -19.57
CA TYR A 160 -12.74 -3.43 -18.24
C TYR A 160 -11.59 -2.49 -17.85
N SER A 161 -11.91 -1.38 -17.20
CA SER A 161 -10.99 -0.30 -16.78
C SER A 161 -10.15 -0.66 -15.56
N VAL A 162 -10.61 -1.62 -14.75
CA VAL A 162 -9.97 -2.07 -13.50
C VAL A 162 -8.86 -3.09 -13.72
N THR A 163 -7.82 -2.70 -14.45
CA THR A 163 -6.60 -3.50 -14.61
C THR A 163 -5.52 -3.10 -13.61
N VAL A 164 -4.52 -3.96 -13.47
CA VAL A 164 -3.18 -3.50 -13.11
C VAL A 164 -2.78 -2.45 -14.14
N SER A 165 -2.32 -1.29 -13.68
CA SER A 165 -2.03 -0.14 -14.54
C SER A 165 -0.76 0.56 -14.08
N THR A 166 -0.32 1.54 -14.88
CA THR A 166 0.72 2.47 -14.45
C THR A 166 0.18 3.88 -14.28
N SER A 167 0.52 4.52 -13.18
CA SER A 167 0.14 5.90 -12.88
C SER A 167 1.36 6.80 -12.69
N TYR A 168 1.18 8.10 -12.87
CA TYR A 168 2.23 9.09 -12.58
C TYR A 168 2.48 9.19 -11.07
N ASN A 169 3.66 9.66 -10.67
CA ASN A 169 3.95 9.89 -9.26
C ASN A 169 3.10 11.01 -8.64
N TYR A 170 2.02 10.60 -7.97
CA TYR A 170 0.99 11.49 -7.47
C TYR A 170 1.02 11.70 -5.95
N TRP A 171 1.87 10.98 -5.20
CA TRP A 171 1.84 10.96 -3.73
C TRP A 171 2.03 12.33 -3.09
N LEU A 172 2.88 13.17 -3.68
CA LEU A 172 3.11 14.56 -3.27
C LEU A 172 2.33 15.60 -4.08
N ASN A 173 1.41 15.21 -4.96
CA ASN A 173 0.70 16.15 -5.82
C ASN A 173 -0.33 16.97 -5.00
N PRO A 174 -0.15 18.30 -4.86
CA PRO A 174 -1.10 19.19 -4.17
C PRO A 174 -2.44 19.34 -4.87
N ARG A 175 -2.55 18.88 -6.11
CA ARG A 175 -3.77 18.91 -6.92
C ARG A 175 -4.14 17.51 -7.41
N PHE A 176 -3.94 16.51 -6.56
CA PHE A 176 -4.38 15.16 -6.88
C PHE A 176 -5.91 15.12 -7.05
N ARG A 177 -6.62 15.86 -6.21
CA ARG A 177 -8.07 15.90 -6.15
C ARG A 177 -8.57 17.34 -6.26
N ASP A 178 -9.70 17.51 -6.95
CA ASP A 178 -10.40 18.79 -7.01
C ASP A 178 -10.97 19.18 -5.64
N PRO A 179 -10.94 20.48 -5.24
CA PRO A 179 -11.50 20.94 -3.96
C PRO A 179 -12.97 20.58 -3.74
N SER A 180 -13.75 20.43 -4.81
CA SER A 180 -15.18 20.07 -4.75
C SER A 180 -15.43 18.56 -4.69
N HIS A 181 -14.40 17.74 -4.87
CA HIS A 181 -14.54 16.29 -4.81
C HIS A 181 -14.99 15.85 -3.41
N PRO A 182 -15.94 14.89 -3.29
CA PRO A 182 -16.50 14.48 -1.99
C PRO A 182 -15.44 14.12 -0.93
N ASP A 183 -14.38 13.44 -1.34
CA ASP A 183 -13.29 13.01 -0.45
C ASP A 183 -12.37 14.13 0.05
N ALA A 184 -12.44 15.34 -0.54
CA ALA A 184 -11.63 16.48 -0.14
C ALA A 184 -11.93 16.91 1.31
N ALA A 185 -13.14 16.67 1.80
CA ALA A 185 -13.52 16.95 3.18
C ALA A 185 -12.64 16.22 4.22
N LYS A 186 -12.11 15.04 3.88
CA LYS A 186 -11.26 14.24 4.79
C LYS A 186 -9.77 14.33 4.43
N TYR A 187 -9.43 14.33 3.14
CA TYR A 187 -8.04 14.24 2.69
C TYR A 187 -7.49 15.52 2.05
N GLY A 188 -8.33 16.55 1.89
CA GLY A 188 -7.98 17.73 1.08
C GLY A 188 -7.79 17.38 -0.39
N GLU A 189 -7.03 18.25 -1.08
CA GLU A 189 -6.66 18.09 -2.48
C GLU A 189 -5.54 17.05 -2.70
N MET A 190 -4.91 16.56 -1.63
CA MET A 190 -3.86 15.55 -1.66
C MET A 190 -4.43 14.14 -1.86
N TYR A 191 -3.62 13.20 -2.35
CA TYR A 191 -4.02 11.79 -2.46
C TYR A 191 -4.49 11.24 -1.11
N ARG A 192 -3.61 11.30 -0.10
CA ARG A 192 -3.84 10.92 1.29
C ARG A 192 -3.04 11.82 2.22
N THR A 193 -3.52 11.96 3.45
CA THR A 193 -2.88 12.79 4.47
C THR A 193 -1.71 12.11 5.18
N LYS A 194 -1.60 10.78 5.08
CA LYS A 194 -0.53 9.98 5.69
C LYS A 194 -0.15 8.79 4.79
N TYR A 195 1.15 8.59 4.58
CA TYR A 195 1.66 7.44 3.86
C TYR A 195 3.13 7.16 4.20
N VAL A 196 3.57 5.94 3.90
CA VAL A 196 4.90 5.41 4.22
C VAL A 196 5.56 4.96 2.93
N GLY A 197 6.80 5.38 2.70
CA GLY A 197 7.68 4.80 1.70
C GLY A 197 8.50 3.66 2.32
N LEU A 198 8.52 2.52 1.65
CA LEU A 198 9.13 1.28 2.13
C LEU A 198 10.11 0.73 1.09
N ARG A 199 11.13 0.03 1.57
CA ARG A 199 12.03 -0.78 0.75
C ARG A 199 12.14 -2.19 1.31
N VAL A 200 12.49 -3.13 0.44
CA VAL A 200 12.81 -4.50 0.83
C VAL A 200 14.29 -4.57 1.24
N LYS A 201 14.59 -5.25 2.34
CA LYS A 201 15.93 -5.43 2.91
C LYS A 201 16.76 -6.37 2.04
N HIS A 202 18.06 -6.08 1.94
CA HIS A 202 19.07 -6.95 1.32
C HIS A 202 18.72 -7.45 -0.10
N VAL A 203 18.03 -6.62 -0.90
CA VAL A 203 17.72 -6.94 -2.30
C VAL A 203 18.79 -6.42 -3.25
N THR A 204 19.09 -7.19 -4.29
CA THR A 204 19.96 -6.75 -5.39
C THR A 204 19.16 -5.94 -6.42
N GLU A 205 19.88 -5.19 -7.27
CA GLU A 205 19.25 -4.51 -8.42
C GLU A 205 18.53 -5.51 -9.35
N GLU A 206 19.11 -6.68 -9.58
CA GLU A 206 18.47 -7.74 -10.39
C GLU A 206 17.14 -8.21 -9.78
N GLN A 207 17.07 -8.35 -8.45
CA GLN A 207 15.83 -8.71 -7.77
C GLN A 207 14.78 -7.59 -7.88
N ILE A 208 15.20 -6.33 -7.75
CA ILE A 208 14.32 -5.18 -7.99
C ILE A 208 13.79 -5.23 -9.43
N ASP A 209 14.66 -5.44 -10.42
CA ASP A 209 14.31 -5.51 -11.83
C ASP A 209 13.31 -6.64 -12.12
N ASN A 210 13.51 -7.81 -11.52
CA ASN A 210 12.59 -8.94 -11.63
C ASN A 210 11.22 -8.63 -11.02
N ALA A 211 11.16 -7.94 -9.88
CA ALA A 211 9.90 -7.52 -9.26
C ALA A 211 9.15 -6.51 -10.15
N ILE A 212 9.86 -5.53 -10.72
CA ILE A 212 9.27 -4.57 -11.66
C ILE A 212 8.79 -5.28 -12.92
N ALA A 213 9.60 -6.18 -13.50
CA ALA A 213 9.23 -6.94 -14.70
C ALA A 213 7.97 -7.77 -14.47
N TYR A 214 7.84 -8.42 -13.31
CA TYR A 214 6.62 -9.14 -12.93
C TYR A 214 5.39 -8.24 -12.94
N GLY A 215 5.47 -7.06 -12.29
CA GLY A 215 4.36 -6.11 -12.24
C GLY A 215 3.99 -5.58 -13.63
N MET A 216 4.99 -5.18 -14.41
CA MET A 216 4.81 -4.66 -15.78
C MET A 216 4.20 -5.69 -16.72
N GLU A 217 4.46 -6.99 -16.52
CA GLU A 217 3.84 -8.05 -17.32
C GLU A 217 2.31 -8.06 -17.20
N LYS A 218 1.77 -7.60 -16.06
CA LYS A 218 0.34 -7.61 -15.71
C LYS A 218 -0.40 -6.33 -16.11
N VAL A 219 0.35 -5.25 -16.35
CA VAL A 219 -0.19 -3.96 -16.77
C VAL A 219 -1.07 -4.12 -18.02
N ASP A 220 -2.26 -3.50 -17.96
CA ASP A 220 -3.30 -3.48 -18.99
C ASP A 220 -3.80 -4.87 -19.45
N LYS A 221 -3.58 -5.90 -18.61
CA LYS A 221 -3.99 -7.29 -18.90
C LYS A 221 -4.71 -7.95 -17.76
N ASN A 222 -4.24 -7.75 -16.52
CA ASN A 222 -4.77 -8.47 -15.38
C ASN A 222 -5.76 -7.63 -14.56
N LEU A 223 -6.90 -8.22 -14.23
CA LEU A 223 -7.98 -7.52 -13.52
C LEU A 223 -7.70 -7.34 -12.03
N TYR A 224 -8.32 -6.31 -11.46
CA TYR A 224 -8.42 -6.11 -10.01
C TYR A 224 -9.20 -7.25 -9.34
N ASN A 225 -8.76 -7.64 -8.14
CA ASN A 225 -9.41 -8.71 -7.38
C ASN A 225 -10.44 -8.19 -6.37
N PHE A 226 -11.70 -8.06 -6.76
CA PHE A 226 -12.80 -7.72 -5.84
C PHE A 226 -13.08 -8.78 -4.78
N LEU A 227 -12.65 -10.03 -5.01
CA LEU A 227 -12.82 -11.12 -4.06
C LEU A 227 -11.63 -11.26 -3.08
N ILE A 228 -10.65 -10.35 -3.17
CA ILE A 228 -9.45 -10.19 -2.36
C ILE A 228 -8.62 -11.48 -2.25
N PHE A 229 -9.08 -12.45 -1.46
CA PHE A 229 -8.36 -13.68 -1.14
C PHE A 229 -9.02 -14.94 -1.70
N MET A 230 -10.19 -14.84 -2.34
CA MET A 230 -10.89 -16.02 -2.88
C MET A 230 -10.50 -16.38 -4.32
N ASP A 231 -9.96 -15.43 -5.10
CA ASP A 231 -9.50 -15.66 -6.48
C ASP A 231 -8.11 -15.04 -6.72
N MET A 232 -7.06 -15.73 -6.28
CA MET A 232 -5.67 -15.23 -6.33
C MET A 232 -4.92 -15.62 -7.61
N LYS A 233 -5.57 -16.29 -8.57
CA LYS A 233 -4.84 -16.92 -9.66
C LYS A 233 -4.32 -15.90 -10.67
N TYR A 234 -5.22 -15.04 -11.15
CA TYR A 234 -4.96 -14.12 -12.26
C TYR A 234 -5.51 -12.71 -12.03
N LYS A 235 -6.07 -12.45 -10.85
CA LYS A 235 -6.53 -11.13 -10.43
C LYS A 235 -5.70 -10.65 -9.26
N TYR A 236 -5.57 -9.34 -9.14
CA TYR A 236 -4.61 -8.73 -8.22
C TYR A 236 -5.28 -7.66 -7.35
N GLY A 237 -5.11 -7.77 -6.03
CA GLY A 237 -5.26 -6.61 -5.14
C GLY A 237 -3.97 -5.79 -5.14
N CYS A 238 -3.99 -4.56 -4.63
CA CYS A 238 -2.80 -3.70 -4.61
C CYS A 238 -1.65 -4.31 -3.78
N THR A 239 -1.94 -4.77 -2.56
CA THR A 239 -0.98 -5.42 -1.64
C THR A 239 -0.48 -6.75 -2.17
N ASP A 240 -1.38 -7.53 -2.73
CA ASP A 240 -1.11 -8.83 -3.31
C ASP A 240 -0.28 -8.73 -4.60
N LEU A 241 -0.50 -7.73 -5.45
CA LEU A 241 0.36 -7.42 -6.61
C LEU A 241 1.81 -7.20 -6.17
N VAL A 242 2.01 -6.32 -5.20
CA VAL A 242 3.35 -5.97 -4.69
C VAL A 242 4.01 -7.18 -4.03
N SER A 243 3.26 -7.90 -3.19
CA SER A 243 3.73 -9.11 -2.51
C SER A 243 4.11 -10.22 -3.49
N ARG A 244 3.34 -10.43 -4.57
CA ARG A 244 3.67 -11.42 -5.61
C ARG A 244 4.81 -10.98 -6.52
N ALA A 245 4.94 -9.68 -6.80
CA ALA A 245 6.08 -9.14 -7.53
C ALA A 245 7.40 -9.45 -6.81
N TYR A 246 7.46 -9.19 -5.50
CA TYR A 246 8.63 -9.53 -4.71
C TYR A 246 8.80 -11.03 -4.46
N GLN A 247 7.73 -11.82 -4.40
CA GLN A 247 7.86 -13.27 -4.39
C GLN A 247 8.52 -13.78 -5.67
N ALA A 248 8.14 -13.24 -6.83
CA ALA A 248 8.74 -13.62 -8.11
C ALA A 248 10.24 -13.34 -8.17
N ALA A 249 10.70 -12.30 -7.46
CA ALA A 249 12.10 -11.91 -7.39
C ALA A 249 12.92 -12.64 -6.31
N LEU A 250 12.30 -13.01 -5.19
CA LEU A 250 12.99 -13.50 -3.99
C LEU A 250 12.86 -15.01 -3.77
N VAL A 251 11.91 -15.65 -4.43
CA VAL A 251 11.54 -17.05 -4.19
C VAL A 251 11.64 -17.84 -5.48
N GLU A 252 12.36 -18.96 -5.42
CA GLU A 252 12.49 -19.90 -6.54
C GLU A 252 11.11 -20.33 -7.09
N PRO A 253 10.93 -20.43 -8.42
CA PRO A 253 9.64 -20.66 -9.07
C PRO A 253 8.82 -21.81 -8.49
N GLU A 254 9.45 -22.93 -8.14
CA GLU A 254 8.79 -24.11 -7.57
C GLU A 254 8.27 -23.93 -6.14
N ARG A 255 8.70 -22.86 -5.45
CA ARG A 255 8.28 -22.52 -4.09
C ARG A 255 7.26 -21.38 -4.05
N GLN A 256 7.01 -20.72 -5.18
CA GLN A 256 6.07 -19.63 -5.30
C GLN A 256 4.62 -20.11 -5.10
N ARG A 257 3.80 -19.26 -4.49
CA ARG A 257 2.38 -19.53 -4.22
C ARG A 257 1.52 -18.35 -4.64
N ASN A 258 0.26 -18.61 -4.97
CA ASN A 258 -0.69 -17.53 -5.25
C ASN A 258 -0.95 -16.67 -4.00
N TYR A 259 -1.00 -17.30 -2.82
CA TYR A 259 -0.92 -16.59 -1.54
C TYR A 259 0.55 -16.37 -1.22
N SER A 260 1.06 -15.23 -1.68
CA SER A 260 2.46 -14.88 -1.44
C SER A 260 2.73 -14.73 0.06
N ARG A 261 3.87 -15.27 0.48
CA ARG A 261 4.42 -15.06 1.83
C ARG A 261 5.49 -13.97 1.85
N SER A 262 5.91 -13.48 0.68
CA SER A 262 6.85 -12.37 0.60
C SER A 262 6.13 -11.10 1.03
N LEU A 263 6.69 -10.38 2.00
CA LEU A 263 6.07 -9.18 2.57
C LEU A 263 4.73 -9.46 3.29
N ASN A 264 4.46 -10.73 3.62
CA ASN A 264 3.29 -11.17 4.36
C ASN A 264 3.71 -12.22 5.40
N ASP A 265 3.91 -11.75 6.63
CA ASP A 265 4.43 -12.57 7.72
C ASP A 265 3.35 -13.49 8.34
N ASP A 266 2.05 -13.19 8.18
CA ASP A 266 0.93 -13.95 8.74
C ASP A 266 0.45 -15.09 7.81
N GLY A 267 0.70 -14.95 6.50
CA GLY A 267 0.46 -15.95 5.47
C GLY A 267 -1.00 -16.17 5.09
N PHE A 268 -1.92 -15.25 5.42
CA PHE A 268 -3.34 -15.36 5.06
C PHE A 268 -3.79 -14.35 3.98
N ILE A 269 -3.98 -13.09 4.35
CA ILE A 269 -4.39 -12.02 3.43
C ILE A 269 -3.32 -10.94 3.53
N THR A 270 -2.68 -10.58 2.42
CA THR A 270 -1.72 -9.48 2.44
C THR A 270 -2.48 -8.16 2.59
N SER A 271 -2.37 -7.53 3.75
CA SER A 271 -2.83 -6.17 4.02
C SER A 271 -1.69 -5.14 3.84
N VAL A 272 -2.02 -3.85 3.92
CA VAL A 272 -0.99 -2.79 4.00
C VAL A 272 -0.20 -2.93 5.30
N HIS A 273 -0.86 -3.35 6.38
CA HIS A 273 -0.21 -3.60 7.67
C HIS A 273 0.87 -4.67 7.55
N ASP A 274 0.59 -5.76 6.83
CA ASP A 274 1.57 -6.83 6.58
C ASP A 274 2.79 -6.33 5.85
N ILE A 275 2.61 -5.52 4.80
CA ILE A 275 3.72 -4.99 4.01
C ILE A 275 4.55 -4.01 4.85
N ILE A 276 3.94 -3.19 5.70
CA ILE A 276 4.68 -2.26 6.57
C ILE A 276 5.44 -3.03 7.66
N LEU A 277 4.79 -4.00 8.30
CA LEU A 277 5.32 -4.75 9.45
C LEU A 277 6.20 -5.94 9.07
N SER A 278 6.31 -6.26 7.78
CA SER A 278 7.08 -7.42 7.35
C SER A 278 8.52 -7.31 7.80
N LYS A 279 9.07 -8.45 8.24
CA LYS A 279 10.50 -8.54 8.55
C LYS A 279 11.39 -8.23 7.36
N GLU A 280 10.88 -8.34 6.14
CA GLU A 280 11.60 -8.08 4.91
C GLU A 280 11.60 -6.61 4.50
N THR A 281 10.81 -5.74 5.15
CA THR A 281 10.70 -4.32 4.79
C THR A 281 11.23 -3.38 5.86
N TYR A 282 11.57 -2.17 5.46
CA TYR A 282 11.88 -1.05 6.37
C TYR A 282 11.38 0.26 5.79
N ILE A 283 11.14 1.23 6.68
CA ILE A 283 10.68 2.57 6.34
C ILE A 283 11.84 3.39 5.81
N VAL A 284 11.67 3.98 4.63
CA VAL A 284 12.61 4.96 4.05
C VAL A 284 12.08 6.37 4.02
N SER A 285 10.76 6.51 4.06
CA SER A 285 10.12 7.80 4.30
C SER A 285 8.78 7.64 4.98
N TYR A 286 8.39 8.67 5.71
CA TYR A 286 7.04 8.87 6.21
C TYR A 286 6.61 10.27 5.84
N VAL A 287 5.39 10.42 5.34
CA VAL A 287 4.81 11.72 5.03
C VAL A 287 3.51 11.88 5.78
N GLU A 288 3.35 13.02 6.40
CA GLU A 288 2.07 13.47 6.93
C GLU A 288 1.79 14.92 6.57
N ILE A 289 0.51 15.23 6.38
CA ILE A 289 0.02 16.57 6.10
C ILE A 289 -0.70 17.08 7.34
N ILE A 290 -0.20 18.17 7.91
CA ILE A 290 -0.71 18.82 9.11
C ILE A 290 -0.91 20.29 8.78
N ASP A 291 -2.13 20.80 8.97
CA ASP A 291 -2.47 22.20 8.71
C ASP A 291 -1.98 22.69 7.34
N GLU A 292 -2.23 21.90 6.29
CA GLU A 292 -1.82 22.14 4.88
C GLU A 292 -0.29 22.13 4.62
N VAL A 293 0.53 21.88 5.65
CA VAL A 293 1.98 21.73 5.52
C VAL A 293 2.32 20.25 5.30
N VAL A 294 3.18 19.97 4.32
CA VAL A 294 3.67 18.62 4.05
C VAL A 294 4.94 18.36 4.85
N HIS A 295 4.85 17.47 5.83
CA HIS A 295 5.97 17.01 6.62
C HIS A 295 6.57 15.74 6.00
N ILE A 296 7.81 15.82 5.52
CA ILE A 296 8.52 14.72 4.85
C ILE A 296 9.67 14.27 5.74
N TYR A 297 9.51 13.11 6.36
CA TYR A 297 10.53 12.41 7.12
C TYR A 297 11.21 11.41 6.18
N TYR A 298 12.52 11.47 6.01
CA TYR A 298 13.21 10.65 5.01
C TYR A 298 14.58 10.19 5.51
N LEU A 299 14.96 8.96 5.17
CA LEU A 299 16.32 8.46 5.42
C LEU A 299 17.32 9.34 4.69
N GLU A 300 18.34 9.81 5.40
CA GLU A 300 19.36 10.69 4.85
C GLU A 300 20.10 10.04 3.66
N ASP A 301 20.50 10.87 2.69
CA ASP A 301 21.41 10.42 1.63
C ASP A 301 22.81 10.17 2.25
N VAL A 302 23.54 9.18 1.73
CA VAL A 302 24.93 8.84 2.13
C VAL A 302 25.95 9.61 1.31
#